data_AF-A0A453F9E8-F1
#
_entry.id   AF-A0A453F9E8-F1
#
_cell.length_a   1.000
_cell.length_b   1.000
_cell.length_c   1.000
_cell.angle_alpha   90.00
_cell.angle_beta   90.00
_cell.angle_gamma   90.00
#
_symmetry.space_group_name_H-M   'P 1'
#
loop_
_entity.id
_entity.type
_entity.pdbx_description
1 polymer ?
#
loop_
_entity_poly.entity_id
_entity_poly.type
_entity_poly.pdbx_seq_one_letter_code
_entity_poly.pdbx_strand_id
1 'polypeptide(L)'
;FQWLVLPAFFIFVISWAVFFLQFWKRKNSALLARWGINYSFAEYKASANELEPIRHYLSIEREEEKNFDDAPAEKRRLQRNEWSGVLLRIRNNAIIVLGIICLQLPFELAYAHLYEKTETEALRYVLTALYLVAIQYYTRIGGKVSVILIKYENNQGEQSSADSLIYKQVFGLYFMQSYIGLFYHASLYRDILTLRKVLIQRLVVSQVLENLIENSIPYLKYSYKKYSAVHKKRERESPSGKSVRLSTRVEKEYLKPSYTASIGEELEDGLFDDFLELALQFGMIMMFACAFPLIFCFAALNNATEIRADALKLLVMLKRPVPRAAATIGAWLNIFQVH
;
A
#
# COMPACT_ATOMS: atom_id res chain seq x y z
N PHE A 1 -32.39 18.01 16.63
CA PHE A 1 -32.28 16.64 16.08
C PHE A 1 -30.98 16.38 15.31
N GLN A 2 -30.45 17.31 14.50
CA GLN A 2 -29.18 17.10 13.75
C GLN A 2 -27.93 16.85 14.62
N TRP A 3 -27.83 17.44 15.81
CA TRP A 3 -26.66 17.29 16.70
C TRP A 3 -26.48 15.89 17.31
N LEU A 4 -27.53 15.07 17.37
CA LEU A 4 -27.49 13.71 17.91
C LEU A 4 -27.23 12.65 16.82
N VAL A 5 -27.60 12.95 15.57
CA VAL A 5 -27.47 12.03 14.44
C VAL A 5 -25.99 11.82 14.06
N LEU A 6 -25.18 12.88 14.09
CA LEU A 6 -23.75 12.81 13.77
C LEU A 6 -22.95 11.95 14.78
N PRO A 7 -23.07 12.16 16.10
CA PRO A 7 -22.42 11.29 17.09
C PRO A 7 -22.92 9.84 17.06
N ALA A 8 -24.23 9.63 16.88
CA ALA A 8 -24.78 8.28 16.78
C ALA A 8 -24.24 7.54 15.55
N PHE A 9 -24.12 8.23 14.41
CA PHE A 9 -23.50 7.69 13.20
C PHE A 9 -22.01 7.38 13.41
N PHE A 10 -21.27 8.24 14.12
CA PHE A 10 -19.85 8.00 14.45
C PHE A 10 -19.67 6.74 15.31
N ILE A 11 -20.49 6.58 16.36
CA ILE A 11 -20.49 5.37 17.19
C ILE A 11 -20.83 4.14 16.35
N PHE A 12 -21.79 4.25 15.44
CA PHE A 12 -22.14 3.15 14.53
C PHE A 12 -20.99 2.76 13.60
N VAL A 13 -20.31 3.74 12.98
CA VAL A 13 -19.18 3.47 12.07
C VAL A 13 -18.00 2.85 12.80
N ILE A 14 -17.63 3.36 13.98
CA ILE A 14 -16.56 2.78 14.79
C ILE A 14 -16.93 1.37 15.24
N SER A 15 -18.15 1.18 15.74
CA SER A 15 -18.64 -0.13 16.14
C SER A 15 -18.58 -1.11 14.98
N TRP A 16 -19.07 -0.72 13.80
CA TRP A 16 -18.99 -1.50 12.57
C TRP A 16 -17.54 -1.87 12.22
N ALA A 17 -16.61 -0.93 12.28
CA ALA A 17 -15.20 -1.17 11.99
C ALA A 17 -14.57 -2.19 12.94
N VAL A 18 -14.81 -2.05 14.24
CA VAL A 18 -14.34 -2.99 15.26
C VAL A 18 -14.93 -4.38 15.03
N PHE A 19 -16.24 -4.48 14.79
CA PHE A 19 -16.90 -5.74 14.50
C PHE A 19 -16.37 -6.38 13.22
N PHE A 20 -16.14 -5.59 12.17
CA PHE A 20 -15.58 -6.07 10.90
C PHE A 20 -14.19 -6.68 11.11
N LEU A 21 -13.29 -5.99 11.81
CA LEU A 21 -11.94 -6.50 12.08
C LEU A 21 -11.95 -7.76 12.98
N GLN A 22 -12.81 -7.80 13.99
CA GLN A 22 -12.95 -8.99 14.84
C GLN A 22 -13.53 -10.19 14.07
N PHE A 23 -14.52 -9.93 13.21
CA PHE A 23 -15.08 -10.95 12.33
C PHE A 23 -14.04 -11.47 11.34
N TRP A 24 -13.22 -10.58 10.77
CA TRP A 24 -12.11 -10.95 9.90
C TRP A 24 -11.12 -11.88 10.62
N LYS A 25 -10.69 -11.53 11.84
CA LYS A 25 -9.80 -12.38 12.64
C LYS A 25 -10.39 -13.77 12.86
N ARG A 26 -11.67 -13.86 13.21
CA ARG A 26 -12.37 -15.15 13.39
C ARG A 26 -12.43 -15.95 12.09
N LYS A 27 -12.68 -15.30 10.95
CA LYS A 27 -12.70 -15.95 9.63
C LYS A 27 -11.32 -16.42 9.21
N ASN A 28 -10.28 -15.65 9.47
CA ASN A 28 -8.89 -16.04 9.22
C ASN A 28 -8.56 -17.34 9.97
N SER A 29 -8.83 -17.41 11.27
CA SER A 29 -8.59 -18.63 12.06
C SER A 29 -9.37 -19.84 11.55
N ALA A 30 -10.62 -19.66 11.11
CA ALA A 30 -11.41 -20.74 10.53
C ALA A 30 -10.84 -21.23 9.18
N LEU A 31 -10.33 -20.32 8.34
CA LEU A 31 -9.70 -20.66 7.07
C LEU A 31 -8.35 -21.37 7.26
N LEU A 32 -7.54 -20.93 8.22
CA LEU A 32 -6.29 -21.60 8.58
C LEU A 32 -6.51 -23.05 9.00
N ALA A 33 -7.50 -23.27 9.88
CA ALA A 33 -7.88 -24.61 10.32
C ALA A 33 -8.39 -25.47 9.15
N ARG A 34 -9.17 -24.89 8.23
CA ARG A 34 -9.69 -25.59 7.04
C ARG A 34 -8.59 -25.95 6.05
N TRP A 35 -7.59 -25.09 5.87
CA TRP A 35 -6.49 -25.31 4.95
C TRP A 35 -5.36 -26.17 5.53
N GLY A 36 -5.43 -26.51 6.83
CA GLY A 36 -4.43 -27.35 7.49
C GLY A 36 -3.04 -26.72 7.57
N ILE A 37 -2.97 -25.38 7.53
CA ILE A 37 -1.70 -24.66 7.63
C ILE A 37 -1.30 -24.66 9.11
N ASN A 38 -0.45 -25.61 9.51
CA ASN A 38 0.06 -25.74 10.87
C ASN A 38 1.11 -24.66 11.14
N TYR A 39 0.67 -23.52 11.67
CA TYR A 39 1.55 -22.58 12.35
C TYR A 39 1.55 -22.87 13.85
N SER A 40 2.73 -22.85 14.47
CA SER A 40 2.80 -22.80 15.93
C SER A 40 2.12 -21.52 16.42
N PHE A 41 1.39 -21.57 17.54
CA PHE A 41 0.80 -20.37 18.16
C PHE A 41 1.87 -19.27 18.44
N ALA A 42 3.13 -19.67 18.67
CA ALA A 42 4.26 -18.77 18.80
C ALA A 42 4.64 -18.07 17.49
N GLU A 43 4.61 -18.77 16.35
CA GLU A 43 4.87 -18.20 15.02
C GLU A 43 3.71 -17.31 14.55
N TYR A 44 2.46 -17.67 14.88
CA TYR A 44 1.29 -16.84 14.64
C TYR A 44 1.37 -15.52 15.44
N LYS A 45 1.75 -15.59 16.72
CA LYS A 45 1.90 -14.41 17.58
C LYS A 45 3.11 -13.57 17.18
N ALA A 46 4.23 -14.17 16.76
CA ALA A 46 5.39 -13.46 16.23
C ALA A 46 5.08 -12.74 14.91
N SER A 47 4.29 -13.35 14.02
CA SER A 47 3.84 -12.75 12.77
C SER A 47 2.79 -11.65 12.97
N ALA A 48 1.91 -11.77 13.97
CA ALA A 48 0.88 -10.77 14.30
C ALA A 48 1.42 -9.62 15.16
N ASN A 49 2.37 -9.90 16.07
CA ASN A 49 3.01 -8.93 16.94
C ASN A 49 4.51 -8.87 16.63
N GLU A 50 4.89 -8.26 15.51
CA GLU A 50 6.27 -7.81 15.26
C GLU A 50 6.64 -6.60 16.12
N LEU A 51 6.26 -6.62 17.40
CA LEU A 51 6.64 -5.67 18.43
C LEU A 51 7.17 -6.34 19.71
N GLU A 52 7.32 -7.68 19.73
CA GLU A 52 7.97 -8.35 20.86
C GLU A 52 9.15 -9.25 20.43
N PRO A 53 10.29 -8.70 19.98
CA PRO A 53 11.55 -9.43 19.99
C PRO A 53 12.12 -9.56 21.42
N ILE A 54 11.64 -8.74 22.37
CA ILE A 54 12.23 -8.57 23.71
C ILE A 54 12.21 -9.88 24.53
N ARG A 55 11.25 -10.79 24.30
CA ARG A 55 11.16 -12.04 25.07
C ARG A 55 12.20 -13.10 24.70
N HIS A 56 12.68 -13.11 23.45
CA HIS A 56 13.62 -14.15 23.00
C HIS A 56 15.06 -13.84 23.44
N TYR A 57 15.42 -12.55 23.51
CA TYR A 57 16.70 -12.11 24.08
C TYR A 57 16.81 -12.40 25.57
N LEU A 58 15.75 -12.13 26.35
CA LEU A 58 15.74 -12.40 27.78
C LEU A 58 15.90 -13.88 28.16
N SER A 59 15.57 -14.80 27.24
CA SER A 59 15.80 -16.24 27.44
C SER A 59 17.21 -16.70 27.09
N ILE A 60 17.85 -16.08 26.08
CA ILE A 60 19.22 -16.42 25.67
C ILE A 60 20.24 -15.77 26.60
N GLU A 61 20.02 -14.53 27.04
CA GLU A 61 20.90 -13.83 28.00
C GLU A 61 20.95 -14.47 29.38
N ARG A 62 19.91 -15.25 29.76
CA ARG A 62 19.89 -15.94 31.07
C ARG A 62 20.87 -17.10 31.15
N GLU A 63 21.36 -17.63 30.03
CA GLU A 63 22.37 -18.72 30.02
C GLU A 63 23.83 -18.22 30.00
N GLU A 64 24.09 -16.94 29.69
CA GLU A 64 25.47 -16.42 29.56
C GLU A 64 25.91 -15.43 30.67
N GLU A 65 25.13 -15.21 31.73
CA GLU A 65 25.54 -14.37 32.86
C GLU A 65 26.55 -15.08 33.79
N LYS A 66 27.80 -15.20 33.33
CA LYS A 66 29.00 -15.32 34.17
C LYS A 66 30.10 -14.43 33.61
N ASN A 67 30.03 -13.13 33.91
CA ASN A 67 31.18 -12.28 34.30
C ASN A 67 30.66 -10.89 34.69
N PHE A 68 30.58 -10.66 36.00
CA PHE A 68 30.14 -9.42 36.64
C PHE A 68 31.35 -8.53 36.86
N ASP A 69 31.58 -7.53 35.99
CA ASP A 69 32.30 -6.29 36.35
C ASP A 69 32.05 -5.12 35.35
N ASP A 70 31.67 -5.38 34.09
CA ASP A 70 31.41 -4.32 33.08
C ASP A 70 29.93 -4.07 32.72
N ALA A 71 29.00 -4.79 33.37
CA ALA A 71 27.56 -4.76 33.08
C ALA A 71 26.90 -3.35 33.02
N PRO A 72 27.21 -2.37 33.90
CA PRO A 72 26.56 -1.05 33.84
C PRO A 72 27.14 -0.13 32.74
N ALA A 73 28.34 -0.39 32.24
CA ALA A 73 28.95 0.36 31.14
C ALA A 73 28.48 -0.19 29.78
N GLU A 74 28.35 -1.51 29.67
CA GLU A 74 27.85 -2.20 28.49
C GLU A 74 26.35 -1.93 28.27
N LYS A 75 25.51 -2.02 29.31
CA LYS A 75 24.09 -1.64 29.25
C LYS A 75 23.88 -0.20 28.80
N ARG A 76 24.72 0.75 29.25
CA ARG A 76 24.66 2.15 28.81
C ARG A 76 25.08 2.35 27.35
N ARG A 77 26.03 1.56 26.85
CA ARG A 77 26.46 1.62 25.44
C ARG A 77 25.39 1.03 24.52
N LEU A 78 24.79 -0.10 24.91
CA LEU A 78 23.66 -0.71 24.21
C LEU A 78 22.47 0.25 24.17
N GLN A 79 22.06 0.78 25.31
CA GLN A 79 20.97 1.75 25.40
C GLN A 79 21.26 3.00 24.54
N ARG A 80 22.47 3.56 24.58
CA ARG A 80 22.84 4.70 23.73
C ARG A 80 22.77 4.38 22.24
N ASN A 81 23.23 3.20 21.84
CA ASN A 81 23.17 2.77 20.45
C ASN A 81 21.71 2.57 20.00
N GLU A 82 20.86 1.99 20.85
CA GLU A 82 19.42 1.86 20.59
C GLU A 82 18.73 3.23 20.44
N TRP A 83 18.98 4.16 21.37
CA TRP A 83 18.42 5.52 21.29
C TRP A 83 18.92 6.28 20.05
N SER A 84 20.18 6.08 19.66
CA SER A 84 20.70 6.65 18.41
C SER A 84 20.01 6.09 17.17
N GLY A 85 19.70 4.79 17.14
CA GLY A 85 18.93 4.16 16.07
C GLY A 85 17.47 4.62 16.03
N VAL A 86 16.82 4.79 17.19
CA VAL A 86 15.46 5.38 17.27
C VAL A 86 15.46 6.83 16.81
N LEU A 87 16.46 7.63 17.19
CA LEU A 87 16.56 9.02 16.76
C LEU A 87 16.81 9.15 15.24
N LEU A 88 17.67 8.28 14.68
CA LEU A 88 17.91 8.22 13.24
C LEU A 88 16.61 7.91 12.48
N ARG A 89 15.81 6.95 12.98
CA ARG A 89 14.49 6.61 12.46
C ARG A 89 13.54 7.78 12.48
N ILE A 90 13.42 8.48 13.61
CA ILE A 90 12.55 9.65 13.74
C ILE A 90 13.01 10.75 12.76
N ARG A 91 14.31 11.01 12.67
CA ARG A 91 14.87 12.03 11.76
C ARG A 91 14.57 11.69 10.29
N ASN A 92 14.83 10.45 9.89
CA ASN A 92 14.59 9.98 8.53
C ASN A 92 13.10 10.06 8.17
N ASN A 93 12.21 9.62 9.08
CA ASN A 93 10.77 9.75 8.90
C ASN A 93 10.33 11.22 8.80
N ALA A 94 10.87 12.10 9.65
CA ALA A 94 10.57 13.52 9.62
C ALA A 94 11.02 14.17 8.30
N ILE A 95 12.19 13.80 7.76
CA ILE A 95 12.68 14.28 6.46
C ILE A 95 11.74 13.85 5.34
N ILE A 96 11.29 12.58 5.34
CA ILE A 96 10.37 12.11 4.30
C ILE A 96 9.02 12.82 4.39
N VAL A 97 8.43 12.91 5.60
CA VAL A 97 7.15 13.60 5.81
C VAL A 97 7.24 15.07 5.43
N LEU A 98 8.30 15.76 5.85
CA LEU A 98 8.54 17.15 5.49
C LEU A 98 8.73 17.30 3.97
N GLY A 99 9.48 16.40 3.34
CA GLY A 99 9.66 16.35 1.89
C GLY A 99 8.32 16.19 1.15
N ILE A 100 7.44 15.32 1.63
CA ILE A 100 6.09 15.16 1.09
C ILE A 100 5.31 16.46 1.22
N ILE A 101 5.23 17.04 2.42
CA ILE A 101 4.47 18.28 2.66
C ILE A 101 4.99 19.41 1.77
N CYS A 102 6.31 19.58 1.68
CA CYS A 102 6.94 20.63 0.88
C CYS A 102 6.73 20.44 -0.62
N LEU A 103 6.63 19.22 -1.13
CA LEU A 103 6.36 18.95 -2.54
C LEU A 103 4.86 18.98 -2.87
N GLN A 104 4.02 18.55 -1.92
CA GLN A 104 2.60 18.34 -2.14
C GLN A 104 1.77 19.61 -1.97
N LEU A 105 2.09 20.46 -0.99
CA LEU A 105 1.34 21.70 -0.75
C LEU A 105 1.40 22.69 -1.93
N PRO A 106 2.56 22.95 -2.57
CA PRO A 106 2.62 23.81 -3.74
C PRO A 106 1.81 23.26 -4.92
N PHE A 107 1.74 21.94 -5.06
CA PHE A 107 0.98 21.29 -6.13
C PHE A 107 -0.53 21.39 -5.91
N GLU A 108 -1.01 21.23 -4.67
CA GLU A 108 -2.41 21.50 -4.30
C GLU A 108 -2.78 22.99 -4.49
N LEU A 109 -1.88 23.91 -4.14
CA LEU A 109 -2.11 25.34 -4.34
C LEU A 109 -2.19 25.70 -5.83
N ALA A 110 -1.28 25.14 -6.64
CA ALA A 110 -1.31 25.30 -8.08
C ALA A 110 -2.59 24.70 -8.69
N TYR A 111 -3.02 23.54 -8.22
CA TYR A 111 -4.29 22.92 -8.61
C TYR A 111 -5.48 23.83 -8.30
N ALA A 112 -5.56 24.38 -7.08
CA ALA A 112 -6.64 25.28 -6.68
C ALA A 112 -6.69 26.55 -7.57
N HIS A 113 -5.54 27.15 -7.84
CA HIS A 113 -5.46 28.34 -8.70
C HIS A 113 -5.86 28.04 -10.16
N LEU A 114 -5.43 26.89 -10.68
CA LEU A 114 -5.77 26.49 -12.04
C LEU A 114 -7.24 26.06 -12.16
N TYR A 115 -7.81 25.47 -11.10
CA TYR A 115 -9.22 25.10 -11.02
C TYR A 115 -10.12 26.35 -11.03
N GLU A 116 -9.74 27.42 -10.33
CA GLU A 116 -10.44 28.70 -10.33
C GLU A 116 -10.35 29.42 -11.69
N LYS A 117 -9.18 29.36 -12.33
CA LYS A 117 -8.97 29.94 -13.67
C LYS A 117 -9.68 29.18 -14.80
N THR A 118 -10.12 27.95 -14.54
CA THR A 118 -10.75 27.09 -15.55
C THR A 118 -12.26 27.31 -15.61
N GLU A 119 -12.72 27.82 -16.75
CA GLU A 119 -14.15 28.12 -16.97
C GLU A 119 -15.00 26.91 -17.38
N THR A 120 -14.40 25.87 -17.98
CA THR A 120 -15.15 24.71 -18.48
C THR A 120 -15.13 23.51 -17.53
N GLU A 121 -16.29 22.91 -17.29
CA GLU A 121 -16.42 21.74 -16.39
C GLU A 121 -15.61 20.53 -16.86
N ALA A 122 -15.53 20.29 -18.18
CA ALA A 122 -14.73 19.19 -18.73
C ALA A 122 -13.23 19.36 -18.42
N LEU A 123 -12.71 20.59 -18.52
CA LEU A 123 -11.30 20.86 -18.25
C LEU A 123 -10.99 20.72 -16.75
N ARG A 124 -11.95 20.96 -15.86
CA ARG A 124 -11.81 20.67 -14.42
C ARG A 124 -11.63 19.18 -14.16
N TYR A 125 -12.41 18.30 -14.79
CA TYR A 125 -12.21 16.85 -14.66
C TYR A 125 -10.86 16.38 -15.22
N VAL A 126 -10.44 16.93 -16.38
CA VAL A 126 -9.12 16.64 -16.96
C VAL A 126 -8.00 17.11 -16.03
N LEU A 127 -8.15 18.30 -15.44
CA LEU A 127 -7.19 18.83 -14.48
C LEU A 127 -7.10 17.94 -13.23
N THR A 128 -8.23 17.47 -12.69
CA THR A 128 -8.25 16.53 -11.57
C THR A 128 -7.59 15.20 -11.94
N ALA A 129 -7.83 14.68 -13.14
CA ALA A 129 -7.19 13.44 -13.59
C ALA A 129 -5.66 13.61 -13.70
N LEU A 130 -5.18 14.70 -14.31
CA LEU A 130 -3.75 15.01 -14.40
C LEU A 130 -3.12 15.16 -13.02
N TYR A 131 -3.82 15.83 -12.10
CA TYR A 131 -3.42 16.00 -10.71
C TYR A 131 -3.23 14.66 -10.00
N LEU A 132 -4.20 13.73 -10.14
CA LEU A 132 -4.12 12.39 -9.53
C LEU A 132 -2.99 11.56 -10.11
N VAL A 133 -2.76 11.61 -11.44
CA VAL A 133 -1.61 10.94 -12.08
C VAL A 133 -0.28 11.47 -11.54
N ALA A 134 -0.16 12.79 -11.39
CA ALA A 134 1.04 13.41 -10.86
C ALA A 134 1.30 12.99 -9.41
N ILE A 135 0.28 13.00 -8.54
CA ILE A 135 0.40 12.47 -7.18
C ILE A 135 0.88 11.02 -7.23
N GLN A 136 0.21 10.15 -7.98
CA GLN A 136 0.54 8.73 -8.04
C GLN A 136 2.00 8.50 -8.49
N TYR A 137 2.49 9.33 -9.42
CA TYR A 137 3.88 9.33 -9.84
C TYR A 137 4.83 9.70 -8.69
N TYR A 138 4.57 10.80 -7.97
CA TYR A 138 5.36 11.20 -6.82
C TYR A 138 5.31 10.17 -5.69
N THR A 139 4.16 9.56 -5.42
CA THR A 139 4.03 8.51 -4.39
C THR A 139 4.86 7.28 -4.72
N ARG A 140 4.89 6.88 -6.00
CA ARG A 140 5.75 5.77 -6.45
C ARG A 140 7.23 6.08 -6.31
N ILE A 141 7.65 7.31 -6.60
CA ILE A 141 9.04 7.75 -6.35
C ILE A 141 9.33 7.72 -4.85
N GLY A 142 8.45 8.29 -4.03
CA GLY A 142 8.57 8.30 -2.58
C GLY A 142 8.73 6.90 -2.01
N GLY A 143 7.88 5.95 -2.44
CA GLY A 143 7.98 4.56 -2.03
C GLY A 143 9.33 3.92 -2.36
N LYS A 144 9.86 4.14 -3.58
CA LYS A 144 11.19 3.62 -3.97
C LYS A 144 12.30 4.19 -3.10
N VAL A 145 12.24 5.49 -2.81
CA VAL A 145 13.21 6.15 -1.92
C VAL A 145 13.11 5.57 -0.50
N SER A 146 11.92 5.26 -0.01
CA SER A 146 11.74 4.62 1.31
C SER A 146 12.37 3.25 1.39
N VAL A 147 12.19 2.40 0.36
CA VAL A 147 12.84 1.07 0.33
C VAL A 147 14.37 1.22 0.35
N ILE A 148 14.91 2.16 -0.41
CA ILE A 148 16.36 2.43 -0.42
C ILE A 148 16.84 2.91 0.96
N LEU A 149 16.09 3.81 1.60
CA LEU A 149 16.45 4.35 2.91
C LEU A 149 16.41 3.28 4.00
N ILE A 150 15.42 2.40 3.95
CA ILE A 150 15.30 1.29 4.88
C ILE A 150 16.39 0.25 4.63
N LYS A 151 16.76 -0.02 3.37
CA LYS A 151 17.91 -0.89 3.06
C LYS A 151 19.21 -0.33 3.64
N TYR A 152 19.38 0.99 3.57
CA TYR A 152 20.51 1.67 4.19
C TYR A 152 20.50 1.55 5.72
N GLU A 153 19.33 1.65 6.34
CA GLU A 153 19.15 1.49 7.80
C GLU A 153 19.36 0.03 8.26
N ASN A 154 18.83 -0.93 7.52
CA ASN A 154 18.92 -2.37 7.78
C ASN A 154 20.33 -2.93 7.53
N ASN A 155 21.12 -2.31 6.67
CA ASN A 155 22.54 -2.66 6.56
C ASN A 155 23.33 -2.36 7.86
N GLN A 156 22.74 -1.63 8.82
CA GLN A 156 23.31 -1.33 10.14
C GLN A 156 22.64 -2.10 11.30
N GLY A 157 21.59 -2.91 11.08
CA GLY A 157 20.88 -3.66 12.13
C GLY A 157 19.96 -4.80 11.62
N GLU A 158 19.63 -5.77 12.46
CA GLU A 158 19.08 -7.11 12.13
C GLU A 158 17.98 -7.22 11.04
N GLN A 159 18.21 -8.19 10.14
CA GLN A 159 17.41 -8.52 8.94
C GLN A 159 15.96 -8.94 9.18
N SER A 160 15.54 -9.34 10.38
CA SER A 160 14.22 -9.96 10.59
C SER A 160 13.06 -8.96 10.75
N SER A 161 13.32 -7.66 10.94
CA SER A 161 12.28 -6.61 11.11
C SER A 161 12.11 -5.69 9.88
N ALA A 162 12.85 -5.94 8.80
CA ALA A 162 12.92 -5.03 7.66
C ALA A 162 11.60 -4.97 6.88
N ASP A 163 10.97 -6.11 6.64
CA ASP A 163 9.78 -6.20 5.80
C ASP A 163 8.62 -5.41 6.40
N SER A 164 8.30 -5.60 7.68
CA SER A 164 7.23 -4.88 8.35
C SER A 164 7.48 -3.40 8.55
N LEU A 165 8.75 -3.01 8.67
CA LEU A 165 9.13 -1.61 8.69
C LEU A 165 8.91 -0.96 7.31
N ILE A 166 9.21 -1.68 6.22
CA ILE A 166 8.90 -1.27 4.85
C ILE A 166 7.39 -1.09 4.69
N TYR A 167 6.59 -2.08 5.07
CA TYR A 167 5.13 -2.00 4.99
C TYR A 167 4.60 -0.77 5.77
N LYS A 168 5.04 -0.56 7.01
CA LYS A 168 4.57 0.55 7.86
C LYS A 168 4.98 1.93 7.33
N GLN A 169 6.25 2.11 6.96
CA GLN A 169 6.73 3.40 6.47
C GLN A 169 6.11 3.74 5.13
N VAL A 170 6.15 2.81 4.17
CA VAL A 170 5.57 3.02 2.84
C VAL A 170 4.07 3.28 2.95
N PHE A 171 3.33 2.48 3.73
CA PHE A 171 1.91 2.75 4.01
C PHE A 171 1.70 4.17 4.55
N GLY A 172 2.48 4.60 5.55
CA GLY A 172 2.40 5.93 6.12
C GLY A 172 2.57 7.05 5.08
N LEU A 173 3.44 6.87 4.09
CA LEU A 173 3.62 7.86 3.02
C LEU A 173 2.45 7.90 2.05
N TYR A 174 1.98 6.73 1.61
CA TYR A 174 0.80 6.64 0.74
C TYR A 174 -0.45 7.18 1.44
N PHE A 175 -0.61 6.89 2.73
CA PHE A 175 -1.65 7.43 3.58
C PHE A 175 -1.56 8.96 3.62
N MET A 176 -0.44 9.51 4.11
CA MET A 176 -0.29 10.97 4.21
C MET A 176 -0.52 11.66 2.86
N GLN A 177 0.01 11.08 1.78
CA GLN A 177 -0.16 11.62 0.43
C GLN A 177 -1.63 11.59 -0.05
N SER A 178 -2.36 10.52 0.20
CA SER A 178 -3.77 10.39 -0.20
C SER A 178 -4.66 11.37 0.57
N TYR A 179 -4.38 11.61 1.85
CA TYR A 179 -5.25 12.36 2.73
C TYR A 179 -4.89 13.83 2.88
N ILE A 180 -3.62 14.22 2.76
CA ILE A 180 -3.18 15.60 3.02
C ILE A 180 -3.92 16.62 2.14
N GLY A 181 -4.17 16.28 0.89
CA GLY A 181 -4.92 17.12 -0.05
C GLY A 181 -6.39 17.32 0.32
N LEU A 182 -7.01 16.27 0.87
CA LEU A 182 -8.39 16.30 1.34
C LEU A 182 -8.50 17.06 2.67
N PHE A 183 -7.55 16.86 3.58
CA PHE A 183 -7.46 17.61 4.83
C PHE A 183 -7.23 19.11 4.58
N TYR A 184 -6.40 19.46 3.60
CA TYR A 184 -6.18 20.85 3.19
C TYR A 184 -7.49 21.50 2.75
N HIS A 185 -8.25 20.86 1.86
CA HIS A 185 -9.56 21.35 1.41
C HIS A 185 -10.58 21.43 2.54
N ALA A 186 -10.66 20.41 3.40
CA ALA A 186 -11.58 20.38 4.53
C ALA A 186 -11.29 21.49 5.56
N SER A 187 -10.01 21.76 5.83
CA SER A 187 -9.58 22.73 6.86
C SER A 187 -9.63 24.17 6.38
N LEU A 188 -9.32 24.42 5.10
CA LEU A 188 -9.28 25.77 4.52
C LEU A 188 -10.67 26.29 4.16
N TYR A 189 -11.48 25.50 3.43
CA TYR A 189 -12.78 25.96 2.94
C TYR A 189 -13.90 25.82 3.96
N ARG A 190 -13.75 24.94 4.97
CA ARG A 190 -14.71 24.71 6.07
C ARG A 190 -16.16 24.49 5.63
N ASP A 191 -16.38 24.11 4.37
CA ASP A 191 -17.70 23.85 3.81
C ASP A 191 -17.82 22.37 3.41
N ILE A 192 -18.80 21.70 4.01
CA ILE A 192 -19.05 20.27 3.83
C ILE A 192 -19.56 20.00 2.41
N LEU A 193 -20.23 20.96 1.77
CA LEU A 193 -20.79 20.80 0.43
C LEU A 193 -19.70 20.83 -0.65
N THR A 194 -18.76 21.76 -0.57
CA THR A 194 -17.58 21.81 -1.45
C THR A 194 -16.68 20.60 -1.21
N LEU A 195 -16.45 20.22 0.05
CA LEU A 195 -15.70 19.02 0.40
C LEU A 195 -16.33 17.75 -0.20
N ARG A 196 -17.65 17.58 -0.11
CA ARG A 196 -18.36 16.44 -0.69
C ARG A 196 -18.20 16.39 -2.21
N LYS A 197 -18.29 17.52 -2.90
CA LYS A 197 -18.10 17.58 -4.37
C LYS A 197 -16.68 17.16 -4.75
N VAL A 198 -15.67 17.68 -4.06
CA VAL A 198 -14.26 17.33 -4.30
C VAL A 198 -13.99 15.86 -4.00
N LEU A 199 -14.55 15.34 -2.90
CA LEU A 199 -14.44 13.92 -2.55
C LEU A 199 -15.03 13.02 -3.63
N ILE A 200 -16.28 13.27 -4.05
CA ILE A 200 -16.94 12.47 -5.08
C ILE A 200 -16.17 12.55 -6.40
N GLN A 201 -15.75 13.75 -6.80
CA GLN A 201 -14.98 13.94 -8.03
C GLN A 201 -13.66 13.17 -7.98
N ARG A 202 -12.87 13.33 -6.92
CA ARG A 202 -11.57 12.64 -6.77
C ARG A 202 -11.76 11.12 -6.74
N LEU A 203 -12.77 10.62 -6.03
CA LEU A 203 -13.03 9.18 -5.88
C LEU A 203 -13.56 8.54 -7.18
N VAL A 204 -14.45 9.20 -7.92
CA VAL A 204 -14.90 8.71 -9.24
C VAL A 204 -13.74 8.72 -10.25
N VAL A 205 -12.95 9.81 -10.28
CA VAL A 205 -11.81 9.91 -11.20
C VAL A 205 -10.73 8.89 -10.83
N SER A 206 -10.40 8.71 -9.54
CA SER A 206 -9.44 7.69 -9.09
C SER A 206 -9.89 6.31 -9.53
N GLN A 207 -11.16 5.96 -9.30
CA GLN A 207 -11.67 4.65 -9.66
C GLN A 207 -11.57 4.34 -11.15
N VAL A 208 -11.91 5.32 -12.00
CA VAL A 208 -11.80 5.16 -13.46
C VAL A 208 -10.34 5.07 -13.86
N LEU A 209 -9.48 5.89 -13.28
CA LEU A 209 -8.07 5.95 -13.58
C LEU A 209 -7.32 4.68 -13.16
N GLU A 210 -7.61 4.16 -11.97
CA GLU A 210 -7.07 2.90 -11.44
C GLU A 210 -7.47 1.75 -12.34
N ASN A 211 -8.77 1.57 -12.61
CA ASN A 211 -9.27 0.56 -13.54
C ASN A 211 -8.61 0.66 -14.92
N LEU A 212 -8.43 1.88 -15.45
CA LEU A 212 -7.79 2.09 -16.75
C LEU A 212 -6.30 1.72 -16.69
N ILE A 213 -5.56 2.21 -15.71
CA ILE A 213 -4.12 1.98 -15.55
C ILE A 213 -3.85 0.50 -15.33
N GLU A 214 -4.60 -0.12 -14.43
CA GLU A 214 -4.44 -1.51 -14.03
C GLU A 214 -4.74 -2.49 -15.16
N ASN A 215 -5.79 -2.25 -15.97
CA ASN A 215 -6.10 -3.10 -17.11
C ASN A 215 -5.21 -2.80 -18.33
N SER A 216 -4.89 -1.52 -18.56
CA SER A 216 -4.17 -1.10 -19.77
C SER A 216 -2.67 -1.37 -19.68
N ILE A 217 -2.01 -1.05 -18.56
CA ILE A 217 -0.55 -1.21 -18.42
C ILE A 217 -0.07 -2.64 -18.71
N PRO A 218 -0.62 -3.71 -18.10
CA PRO A 218 -0.13 -5.06 -18.34
C PRO A 218 -0.39 -5.51 -19.78
N TYR A 219 -1.53 -5.12 -20.37
CA TYR A 219 -1.82 -5.39 -21.78
C TYR A 219 -0.83 -4.69 -22.72
N LEU A 220 -0.56 -3.40 -22.49
CA LEU A 220 0.43 -2.64 -23.25
C LEU A 220 1.84 -3.23 -23.09
N LYS A 221 2.25 -3.56 -21.86
CA LYS A 221 3.56 -4.15 -21.55
C LYS A 221 3.74 -5.50 -22.24
N TYR A 222 2.70 -6.35 -22.23
CA TYR A 222 2.68 -7.62 -22.96
C TYR A 222 2.77 -7.41 -24.47
N SER A 223 1.93 -6.52 -25.02
CA SER A 223 1.91 -6.21 -26.45
C SER A 223 3.26 -5.69 -26.94
N TYR A 224 3.87 -4.76 -26.20
CA TYR A 224 5.20 -4.22 -26.49
C TYR A 224 6.30 -5.29 -26.42
N LYS A 225 6.33 -6.12 -25.36
CA LYS A 225 7.29 -7.23 -25.25
C LYS A 225 7.13 -8.25 -26.38
N LYS A 226 5.88 -8.59 -26.74
CA LYS A 226 5.59 -9.50 -27.86
C LYS A 226 6.06 -8.91 -29.18
N TYR A 227 5.76 -7.63 -29.43
CA TYR A 227 6.19 -6.93 -30.63
C TYR A 227 7.72 -6.92 -30.74
N SER A 228 8.42 -6.52 -29.67
CA SER A 228 9.89 -6.51 -29.63
C SER A 228 10.49 -7.91 -29.82
N ALA A 229 9.92 -8.95 -29.20
CA ALA A 229 10.37 -10.33 -29.36
C ALA A 229 10.18 -10.86 -30.79
N VAL A 230 9.07 -10.55 -31.44
CA VAL A 230 8.80 -10.91 -32.84
C VAL A 230 9.73 -10.17 -33.79
N HIS A 231 9.95 -8.87 -33.56
CA HIS A 231 10.84 -8.05 -34.38
C HIS A 231 12.29 -8.54 -34.29
N LYS A 232 12.80 -8.74 -33.07
CA LYS A 232 14.16 -9.26 -32.82
C LYS A 232 14.37 -10.67 -33.37
N LYS A 233 13.32 -11.50 -33.39
CA LYS A 233 13.39 -12.85 -33.99
C LYS A 233 13.39 -12.79 -35.52
N ARG A 234 12.59 -11.91 -36.14
CA ARG A 234 12.61 -11.66 -37.59
C ARG A 234 13.92 -11.07 -38.10
N GLU A 235 14.57 -10.19 -37.32
CA GLU A 235 15.90 -9.68 -37.68
C GLU A 235 16.98 -10.76 -37.62
N ARG A 236 16.85 -11.74 -36.71
CA ARG A 236 17.79 -12.85 -36.57
C ARG A 236 17.54 -13.99 -37.57
N GLU A 237 16.32 -14.14 -38.07
CA GLU A 237 15.92 -15.16 -39.04
C GLU A 237 15.67 -14.53 -40.43
N SER A 238 16.67 -14.54 -41.32
CA SER A 238 16.49 -14.28 -42.78
C SER A 238 15.64 -15.38 -43.45
N PRO A 239 15.04 -15.16 -44.65
CA PRO A 239 13.68 -15.58 -45.01
C PRO A 239 13.56 -17.07 -45.35
N SER A 240 13.79 -17.95 -44.39
CA SER A 240 13.37 -19.35 -44.50
C SER A 240 11.90 -19.42 -44.10
N GLY A 241 11.04 -19.61 -45.10
CA GLY A 241 9.59 -19.43 -45.07
C GLY A 241 8.79 -20.39 -44.19
N LYS A 242 9.18 -20.56 -42.92
CA LYS A 242 8.33 -21.16 -41.90
C LYS A 242 7.77 -20.04 -41.05
N SER A 243 6.47 -19.78 -41.17
CA SER A 243 5.75 -18.90 -40.26
C SER A 243 5.94 -19.45 -38.84
N VAL A 244 6.88 -18.88 -38.10
CA VAL A 244 7.18 -19.31 -36.74
C VAL A 244 5.94 -19.07 -35.91
N ARG A 245 5.22 -20.14 -35.60
CA ARG A 245 4.08 -20.14 -34.71
C ARG A 245 4.63 -19.87 -33.31
N LEU A 246 4.72 -18.59 -32.94
CA LEU A 246 5.14 -18.09 -31.63
C LEU A 246 4.05 -18.38 -30.57
N SER A 247 3.60 -19.64 -30.50
CA SER A 247 2.31 -20.01 -29.91
C SER A 247 2.40 -21.21 -28.97
N THR A 248 3.57 -21.55 -28.45
CA THR A 248 3.64 -22.49 -27.33
C THR A 248 3.16 -21.76 -26.08
N ARG A 249 2.29 -22.41 -25.28
CA ARG A 249 1.74 -21.84 -24.02
C ARG A 249 2.83 -21.28 -23.10
N VAL A 250 3.98 -21.94 -23.08
CA VAL A 250 5.17 -21.55 -22.30
C VAL A 250 5.75 -20.20 -22.75
N GLU A 251 5.86 -19.94 -24.06
CA GLU A 251 6.38 -18.67 -24.57
C GLU A 251 5.45 -17.50 -24.25
N LYS A 252 4.12 -17.73 -24.33
CA LYS A 252 3.12 -16.74 -23.93
C LYS A 252 3.23 -16.39 -22.45
N GLU A 253 3.38 -17.40 -21.60
CA GLU A 253 3.50 -17.23 -20.15
C GLU A 253 4.81 -16.55 -19.76
N TYR A 254 5.91 -16.80 -20.49
CA TYR A 254 7.20 -16.16 -20.27
C TYR A 254 7.18 -14.65 -20.57
N LEU A 255 6.39 -14.21 -21.55
CA LEU A 255 6.29 -12.80 -21.94
C LEU A 255 5.43 -11.97 -20.97
N LYS A 256 4.56 -12.62 -20.18
CA LYS A 256 3.71 -11.93 -19.20
C LYS A 256 4.57 -11.32 -18.09
N PRO A 257 4.17 -10.15 -17.55
CA PRO A 257 4.82 -9.59 -16.37
C PRO A 257 4.61 -10.51 -15.15
N SER A 258 5.62 -10.56 -14.29
CA SER A 258 5.52 -11.16 -12.96
C SER A 258 4.64 -10.31 -12.05
N TYR A 259 4.00 -10.94 -11.07
CA TYR A 259 3.27 -10.26 -10.01
C TYR A 259 4.27 -9.71 -8.98
N THR A 260 4.64 -8.44 -9.13
CA THR A 260 5.67 -7.76 -8.33
C THR A 260 5.13 -6.43 -7.83
N ALA A 261 5.53 -6.00 -6.63
CA ALA A 261 5.15 -4.71 -6.09
C ALA A 261 5.65 -3.55 -6.98
N SER A 262 4.87 -2.48 -7.05
CA SER A 262 5.20 -1.25 -7.79
C SER A 262 6.41 -0.49 -7.24
N ILE A 263 6.82 -0.84 -6.02
CA ILE A 263 7.77 -0.10 -5.19
C ILE A 263 9.19 -0.71 -5.23
N GLY A 264 9.35 -1.95 -5.69
CA GLY A 264 10.67 -2.56 -5.88
C GLY A 264 10.60 -3.98 -6.42
N GLU A 265 11.58 -4.36 -7.25
CA GLU A 265 11.69 -5.73 -7.79
C GLU A 265 12.01 -6.78 -6.71
N GLU A 266 12.53 -6.36 -5.55
CA GLU A 266 12.94 -7.26 -4.45
C GLU A 266 11.75 -7.69 -3.56
N LEU A 267 10.68 -6.89 -3.44
CA LEU A 267 9.42 -7.33 -2.85
C LEU A 267 8.62 -8.07 -3.92
N GLU A 268 8.87 -9.37 -4.05
CA GLU A 268 8.18 -10.29 -4.97
C GLU A 268 6.67 -10.47 -4.67
N ASP A 269 6.03 -9.52 -3.98
CA ASP A 269 4.63 -9.62 -3.62
C ASP A 269 3.82 -8.43 -4.12
N GLY A 270 3.18 -8.59 -5.29
CA GLY A 270 2.20 -7.61 -5.80
C GLY A 270 1.00 -7.42 -4.87
N LEU A 271 0.82 -8.32 -3.91
CA LEU A 271 -0.21 -8.26 -2.88
C LEU A 271 -0.08 -7.01 -2.00
N PHE A 272 1.12 -6.42 -1.92
CA PHE A 272 1.32 -5.15 -1.25
C PHE A 272 0.45 -4.05 -1.86
N ASP A 273 0.47 -3.90 -3.19
CA ASP A 273 -0.27 -2.82 -3.86
C ASP A 273 -1.78 -3.06 -3.74
N ASP A 274 -2.23 -4.31 -3.89
CA ASP A 274 -3.65 -4.67 -3.78
C ASP A 274 -4.18 -4.46 -2.34
N PHE A 275 -3.40 -4.81 -1.30
CA PHE A 275 -3.78 -4.50 0.09
C PHE A 275 -3.69 -3.02 0.42
N LEU A 276 -2.73 -2.31 -0.16
CA LEU A 276 -2.58 -0.86 0.04
C LEU A 276 -3.80 -0.12 -0.47
N GLU A 277 -4.33 -0.50 -1.63
CA GLU A 277 -5.56 0.05 -2.19
C GLU A 277 -6.75 -0.16 -1.23
N LEU A 278 -6.95 -1.39 -0.75
CA LEU A 278 -7.99 -1.70 0.22
C LEU A 278 -7.82 -0.94 1.54
N ALA A 279 -6.58 -0.77 2.00
CA ALA A 279 -6.28 -0.03 3.23
C ALA A 279 -6.57 1.47 3.09
N LEU A 280 -6.23 2.07 1.95
CA LEU A 280 -6.57 3.46 1.64
C LEU A 280 -8.09 3.62 1.47
N GLN A 281 -8.78 2.70 0.82
CA GLN A 281 -10.24 2.75 0.70
C GLN A 281 -10.92 2.65 2.08
N PHE A 282 -10.45 1.75 2.95
CA PHE A 282 -10.94 1.62 4.32
C PHE A 282 -10.71 2.90 5.13
N GLY A 283 -9.51 3.50 5.05
CA GLY A 283 -9.23 4.77 5.73
C GLY A 283 -10.12 5.91 5.24
N MET A 284 -10.43 5.97 3.93
CA MET A 284 -11.33 6.96 3.34
C MET A 284 -12.73 6.85 3.91
N ILE A 285 -13.24 5.63 4.07
CA ILE A 285 -14.53 5.37 4.72
C ILE A 285 -14.48 5.83 6.18
N MET A 286 -13.47 5.44 6.94
CA MET A 286 -13.37 5.76 8.36
C MET A 286 -13.25 7.27 8.63
N MET A 287 -12.53 8.02 7.78
CA MET A 287 -12.35 9.46 7.96
C MET A 287 -13.47 10.32 7.37
N PHE A 288 -14.09 9.92 6.25
CA PHE A 288 -15.03 10.77 5.52
C PHE A 288 -16.48 10.25 5.46
N ALA A 289 -16.80 9.10 6.07
CA ALA A 289 -18.18 8.59 6.11
C ALA A 289 -19.19 9.61 6.66
N CYS A 290 -18.80 10.45 7.62
CA CYS A 290 -19.69 11.48 8.18
C CYS A 290 -20.01 12.60 7.17
N ALA A 291 -19.03 12.97 6.33
CA ALA A 291 -19.23 13.99 5.29
C ALA A 291 -20.05 13.43 4.12
N PHE A 292 -19.90 12.13 3.82
CA PHE A 292 -20.58 11.45 2.72
C PHE A 292 -20.95 10.00 3.09
N PRO A 293 -22.11 9.75 3.69
CA PRO A 293 -22.53 8.40 4.09
C PRO A 293 -22.69 7.42 2.93
N LEU A 294 -22.93 7.91 1.72
CA LEU A 294 -23.02 7.10 0.51
C LEU A 294 -21.67 6.49 0.09
N ILE A 295 -20.56 6.87 0.75
CA ILE A 295 -19.24 6.26 0.52
C ILE A 295 -19.25 4.75 0.73
N PHE A 296 -20.05 4.24 1.67
CA PHE A 296 -20.19 2.80 1.90
C PHE A 296 -20.76 2.07 0.68
N CYS A 297 -21.78 2.65 0.04
CA CYS A 297 -22.37 2.07 -1.17
C CYS A 297 -21.39 2.12 -2.34
N PHE A 298 -20.66 3.23 -2.49
CA PHE A 298 -19.65 3.33 -3.54
C PHE A 298 -18.51 2.33 -3.33
N ALA A 299 -17.99 2.21 -2.11
CA ALA A 299 -16.95 1.26 -1.77
C ALA A 299 -17.41 -0.19 -2.00
N ALA A 300 -18.66 -0.53 -1.66
CA ALA A 300 -19.20 -1.85 -1.93
C ALA A 300 -19.30 -2.15 -3.44
N LEU A 301 -19.72 -1.17 -4.25
CA LEU A 301 -19.74 -1.31 -5.71
C LEU A 301 -18.34 -1.45 -6.29
N ASN A 302 -17.40 -0.63 -5.80
CA ASN A 302 -15.99 -0.72 -6.17
C ASN A 302 -15.46 -2.12 -5.86
N ASN A 303 -15.61 -2.60 -4.62
CA ASN A 303 -15.09 -3.92 -4.23
C ASN A 303 -15.72 -5.06 -5.06
N ALA A 304 -16.97 -4.93 -5.49
CA ALA A 304 -17.60 -5.91 -6.38
C ALA A 304 -16.99 -5.93 -7.80
N THR A 305 -16.59 -4.76 -8.33
CA THR A 305 -15.85 -4.68 -9.60
C THR A 305 -14.41 -5.15 -9.42
N GLU A 306 -13.79 -4.79 -8.30
CA GLU A 306 -12.38 -5.07 -7.98
C GLU A 306 -12.11 -6.57 -7.89
N ILE A 307 -12.98 -7.32 -7.19
CA ILE A 307 -12.87 -8.79 -7.12
C ILE A 307 -12.81 -9.42 -8.52
N ARG A 308 -13.51 -8.85 -9.51
CA ARG A 308 -13.49 -9.36 -10.89
C ARG A 308 -12.27 -8.85 -11.66
N ALA A 309 -11.86 -7.61 -11.44
CA ALA A 309 -10.68 -7.01 -12.05
C ALA A 309 -9.40 -7.75 -11.61
N ASP A 310 -9.21 -7.95 -10.30
CA ASP A 310 -8.10 -8.71 -9.72
C ASP A 310 -8.08 -10.17 -10.20
N ALA A 311 -9.25 -10.81 -10.30
CA ALA A 311 -9.34 -12.15 -10.85
C ALA A 311 -8.89 -12.19 -12.32
N LEU A 312 -9.29 -11.21 -13.13
CA LEU A 312 -8.87 -11.10 -14.53
C LEU A 312 -7.36 -10.84 -14.64
N LYS A 313 -6.83 -9.95 -13.80
CA LYS A 313 -5.41 -9.59 -13.68
C LYS A 313 -4.57 -10.85 -13.45
N LEU A 314 -4.91 -11.67 -12.45
CA LEU A 314 -4.17 -12.89 -12.11
C LEU A 314 -4.34 -14.02 -13.13
N LEU A 315 -5.52 -14.17 -13.74
CA LEU A 315 -5.79 -15.27 -14.67
C LEU A 315 -5.22 -15.02 -16.08
N VAL A 316 -5.30 -13.79 -16.57
CA VAL A 316 -5.02 -13.48 -17.99
C VAL A 316 -3.76 -12.63 -18.14
N MET A 317 -3.57 -11.64 -17.29
CA MET A 317 -2.58 -10.57 -17.52
C MET A 317 -1.21 -10.88 -16.93
N LEU A 318 -1.18 -11.56 -15.78
CA LEU A 318 0.04 -11.87 -15.04
C LEU A 318 0.50 -13.31 -15.27
N LYS A 319 1.80 -13.53 -15.03
CA LYS A 319 2.34 -14.88 -14.90
C LYS A 319 1.87 -15.48 -13.58
N ARG A 320 1.57 -16.79 -13.57
CA ARG A 320 1.18 -17.50 -12.34
C ARG A 320 2.20 -17.27 -11.21
N PRO A 321 1.81 -16.69 -10.07
CA PRO A 321 2.69 -16.51 -8.92
C PRO A 321 3.00 -17.85 -8.25
N VAL A 322 4.12 -17.91 -7.54
CA VAL A 322 4.50 -19.08 -6.73
C VAL A 322 3.61 -19.12 -5.49
N PRO A 323 2.95 -20.24 -5.17
CA PRO A 323 2.11 -20.32 -3.98
C PRO A 323 2.97 -20.20 -2.72
N ARG A 324 2.56 -19.33 -1.79
CA ARG A 324 3.18 -19.13 -0.48
C ARG A 324 2.15 -19.41 0.61
N ALA A 325 2.55 -20.14 1.64
CA ALA A 325 1.72 -20.29 2.83
C ALA A 325 1.84 -19.03 3.70
N ALA A 326 0.73 -18.51 4.18
CA ALA A 326 0.69 -17.37 5.08
C ALA A 326 -0.32 -17.62 6.21
N ALA A 327 0.08 -17.31 7.45
CA ALA A 327 -0.77 -17.45 8.63
C ALA A 327 -1.80 -16.31 8.75
N THR A 328 -1.42 -15.13 8.30
CA THR A 328 -2.21 -13.90 8.44
C THR A 328 -1.94 -13.00 7.24
N ILE A 329 -2.67 -11.89 7.17
CA ILE A 329 -2.35 -10.76 6.29
C ILE A 329 -1.07 -10.01 6.72
N GLY A 330 -0.35 -10.49 7.74
CA GLY A 330 0.91 -9.90 8.21
C GLY A 330 0.73 -8.53 8.86
N ALA A 331 1.67 -7.62 8.60
CA ALA A 331 1.72 -6.27 9.15
C ALA A 331 0.44 -5.44 8.88
N TRP A 332 -0.31 -5.77 7.84
CA TRP A 332 -1.59 -5.13 7.50
C TRP A 332 -2.62 -5.24 8.63
N LEU A 333 -2.64 -6.35 9.38
CA LEU A 333 -3.58 -6.53 10.49
C LEU A 333 -3.37 -5.50 11.60
N ASN A 334 -2.12 -5.09 11.82
CA ASN A 334 -1.79 -4.02 12.76
C ASN A 334 -2.14 -2.65 12.18
N ILE A 335 -1.87 -2.42 10.90
CA ILE A 335 -2.22 -1.18 10.21
C ILE A 335 -3.72 -0.92 10.28
N PHE A 336 -4.55 -1.93 10.02
CA PHE A 336 -6.01 -1.84 10.11
C PHE A 336 -6.54 -1.64 11.54
N GLN A 337 -5.78 -1.99 12.58
CA GLN A 337 -6.18 -1.84 13.99
C GLN A 337 -5.69 -0.56 14.66
N VAL A 338 -4.60 0.03 14.15
CA VAL A 338 -4.03 1.28 14.68
C VAL A 338 -4.82 2.50 14.20
N HIS A 339 -5.67 2.34 13.19
CA HIS A 339 -6.74 3.25 12.81
C HIS A 339 -8.04 2.91 13.53
#